data_AF-A0A928Q4Z3-F1
#
_entry.id   AF-A0A928Q4Z3-F1
#
_cell.length_a   1.000
_cell.length_b   1.000
_cell.length_c   1.000
_cell.angle_alpha   90.00
_cell.angle_beta   90.00
_cell.angle_gamma   90.00
#
_symmetry.space_group_name_H-M   'P 1'
#
loop_
_entity.id
_entity.type
_entity.pdbx_description
1 polymer ?
#
loop_
_entity_poly.entity_id
_entity_poly.type
_entity_poly.pdbx_seq_one_letter_code
_entity_poly.pdbx_strand_id
1 'polypeptide(L)'
;MAFYDTLKLEKGMYTAGKGFTRTLEELDPSANYEGTPLAGLDAYQRQLKRFDIRVGGTGSDPVEKFFQTSDSAALFPEYVSRAVRQGIERADLLPGIVATVTKINSMDYRTITSDPLPQDKELLPVAEGAEIPRTVVKTQENLVRLHKRGRMLVASYEALRFQKLDLFTVTLRQIGAYIARAQLDDAVNVLLDGDGNDNPAPATDVTGALSYQNMVSLWSALQPYELNTILASTPAVEDILNLKEFQDSAAGLDFQGTGRLATPLGAKLLHVPSLSGSRLIGLDKNCALEMVQAGDVLTDSDKLIDRQLERASISVIAGFAKIFAGACRAVSYTGE
;
A
#
# COMPACT_ATOMS: atom_id res chain seq x y z
N MET A 1 -23.54 -21.90 21.49
CA MET A 1 -22.50 -21.76 22.54
C MET A 1 -21.29 -22.61 22.13
N ALA A 2 -20.37 -22.01 21.37
CA ALA A 2 -18.93 -22.25 21.46
C ALA A 2 -18.38 -20.86 21.85
N PHE A 3 -17.96 -20.60 23.10
CA PHE A 3 -16.84 -21.15 23.88
C PHE A 3 -15.47 -20.70 23.35
N TYR A 4 -15.28 -19.40 23.10
CA TYR A 4 -13.94 -18.85 22.89
C TYR A 4 -12.95 -19.33 23.99
N ASP A 5 -13.46 -19.60 25.21
CA ASP A 5 -12.76 -20.15 26.38
C ASP A 5 -12.26 -21.61 26.26
N THR A 6 -12.78 -22.43 25.34
CA THR A 6 -12.38 -23.85 25.21
C THR A 6 -11.67 -24.17 23.89
N LEU A 7 -11.40 -23.16 23.07
CA LEU A 7 -10.79 -23.34 21.76
C LEU A 7 -9.30 -23.64 21.91
N LYS A 8 -8.83 -24.76 21.36
CA LYS A 8 -7.41 -25.13 21.40
C LYS A 8 -6.67 -24.44 20.25
N LEU A 9 -5.68 -23.62 20.58
CA LEU A 9 -4.95 -22.83 19.60
C LEU A 9 -3.65 -23.56 19.21
N GLU A 10 -3.50 -23.85 17.92
CA GLU A 10 -2.34 -24.60 17.42
C GLU A 10 -1.68 -23.88 16.25
N LYS A 11 -0.35 -24.04 16.13
CA LYS A 11 0.42 -23.47 15.01
C LYS A 11 -0.03 -23.98 13.64
N GLY A 12 -0.66 -25.16 13.58
CA GLY A 12 -1.25 -25.70 12.35
C GLY A 12 -2.41 -24.86 11.78
N MET A 13 -2.96 -23.91 12.54
CA MET A 13 -3.99 -23.00 12.05
C MET A 13 -3.45 -21.98 11.03
N TYR A 14 -2.14 -21.74 10.99
CA TYR A 14 -1.49 -20.85 10.01
C TYR A 14 -1.31 -21.50 8.64
N THR A 15 -1.19 -22.82 8.56
CA THR A 15 -0.96 -23.57 7.30
C THR A 15 -2.25 -23.86 6.53
N ALA A 16 -3.43 -23.52 7.08
CA ALA A 16 -4.73 -23.75 6.45
C ALA A 16 -5.03 -22.85 5.22
N GLY A 17 -4.05 -22.09 4.72
CA GLY A 17 -4.13 -21.29 3.49
C GLY A 17 -5.03 -20.04 3.54
N LYS A 18 -5.99 -19.98 4.47
CA LYS A 18 -6.96 -18.87 4.63
C LYS A 18 -6.54 -17.79 5.64
N GLY A 19 -5.47 -18.03 6.40
CA GLY A 19 -4.96 -17.14 7.46
C GLY A 19 -5.60 -17.39 8.84
N PHE A 20 -4.82 -17.18 9.91
CA PHE A 20 -5.17 -17.57 11.28
C PHE A 20 -6.49 -16.96 11.78
N THR A 21 -6.69 -15.66 11.55
CA THR A 21 -7.94 -14.98 11.94
C THR A 21 -9.18 -15.54 11.24
N ARG A 22 -9.09 -15.90 9.95
CA ARG A 22 -10.24 -16.47 9.23
C ARG A 22 -10.57 -17.87 9.74
N THR A 23 -9.55 -18.68 10.02
CA THR A 23 -9.73 -19.99 10.66
C THR A 23 -10.39 -19.85 12.04
N LEU A 24 -9.99 -18.85 12.84
CA LEU A 24 -10.64 -18.56 14.11
C LEU A 24 -12.08 -18.09 13.94
N GLU A 25 -12.38 -17.29 12.93
CA GLU A 25 -13.74 -16.82 12.66
C GLU A 25 -14.67 -17.95 12.18
N GLU A 26 -14.15 -18.93 11.43
CA GLU A 26 -14.90 -20.15 11.06
C GLU A 26 -15.22 -21.02 12.29
N LEU A 27 -14.30 -21.12 13.25
CA LEU A 27 -14.47 -21.91 14.48
C LEU A 27 -15.30 -21.19 15.56
N ASP A 28 -15.19 -19.87 15.64
CA ASP A 28 -15.85 -19.03 16.64
C ASP A 28 -16.47 -17.77 16.00
N PRO A 29 -17.59 -17.91 15.26
CA PRO A 29 -18.19 -16.82 14.50
C PRO A 29 -18.61 -15.62 15.37
N SER A 30 -18.28 -14.41 14.94
CA SER A 30 -18.62 -13.16 15.66
C SER A 30 -20.12 -12.91 15.73
N ALA A 31 -20.89 -13.43 14.77
CA ALA A 31 -22.36 -13.37 14.79
C ALA A 31 -22.98 -13.99 16.06
N ASN A 32 -22.29 -14.94 16.69
CA ASN A 32 -22.76 -15.58 17.92
C ASN A 32 -22.68 -14.68 19.17
N TYR A 33 -22.02 -13.52 19.07
CA TYR A 33 -21.76 -12.61 20.18
C TYR A 33 -22.51 -11.28 20.05
N GLU A 34 -23.37 -11.12 19.04
CA GLU A 34 -24.24 -9.95 18.91
C GLU A 34 -25.11 -9.78 20.17
N GLY A 35 -25.16 -8.55 20.70
CA GLY A 35 -25.88 -8.24 21.94
C GLY A 35 -25.18 -8.65 23.25
N THR A 36 -23.97 -9.24 23.19
CA THR A 36 -23.17 -9.56 24.38
C THR A 36 -22.13 -8.46 24.67
N PRO A 37 -21.49 -8.45 25.87
CA PRO A 37 -20.35 -7.57 26.16
C PRO A 37 -19.10 -7.81 25.29
N LEU A 38 -19.12 -8.84 24.45
CA LEU A 38 -18.07 -9.19 23.48
C LEU A 38 -18.45 -8.80 22.04
N ALA A 39 -19.62 -8.18 21.84
CA ALA A 39 -20.01 -7.63 20.56
C ALA A 39 -19.00 -6.58 20.09
N GLY A 40 -18.56 -6.68 18.82
CA GLY A 40 -17.57 -5.77 18.23
C GLY A 40 -16.11 -6.21 18.36
N LEU A 41 -15.83 -7.31 19.06
CA LEU A 41 -14.50 -7.94 19.06
C LEU A 41 -14.40 -9.05 18.02
N ASP A 42 -13.33 -9.04 17.23
CA ASP A 42 -13.05 -10.14 16.31
C ASP A 42 -12.62 -11.42 17.06
N ALA A 43 -12.64 -12.57 16.37
CA ALA A 43 -12.29 -13.85 17.00
C ALA A 43 -10.89 -13.85 17.67
N TYR A 44 -9.95 -13.11 17.10
CA TYR A 44 -8.59 -12.97 17.65
C TYR A 44 -8.56 -12.13 18.94
N GLN A 45 -9.24 -10.99 18.96
CA GLN A 45 -9.35 -10.11 20.13
C GLN A 45 -10.09 -10.80 21.27
N ARG A 46 -11.07 -11.65 20.98
CA ARG A 46 -11.71 -12.53 21.98
C ARG A 46 -10.69 -13.49 22.61
N GLN A 47 -9.80 -14.09 21.82
CA GLN A 47 -8.71 -14.91 22.35
C GLN A 47 -7.70 -14.09 23.16
N LEU A 48 -7.34 -12.88 22.75
CA LEU A 48 -6.50 -11.99 23.58
C LEU A 48 -7.15 -11.71 24.94
N LYS A 49 -8.46 -11.45 24.97
CA LYS A 49 -9.22 -11.20 26.20
C LYS A 49 -9.28 -12.43 27.11
N ARG A 50 -9.40 -13.63 26.54
CA ARG A 50 -9.35 -14.92 27.28
C ARG A 50 -8.07 -15.07 28.09
N PHE A 51 -6.93 -14.71 27.51
CA PHE A 51 -5.62 -14.79 28.16
C PHE A 51 -5.23 -13.47 28.88
N ASP A 52 -6.17 -12.52 29.01
CA ASP A 52 -5.95 -11.16 29.56
C ASP A 52 -4.76 -10.42 28.92
N ILE A 53 -4.44 -10.67 27.65
CA ILE A 53 -3.28 -10.03 26.98
C ILE A 53 -3.65 -8.63 26.50
N ARG A 54 -3.01 -7.61 27.08
CA ARG A 54 -3.21 -6.20 26.75
C ARG A 54 -2.09 -5.73 25.83
N VAL A 55 -2.40 -5.67 24.55
CA VAL A 55 -1.46 -5.31 23.47
C VAL A 55 -1.17 -3.80 23.35
N GLY A 56 -1.94 -2.93 24.00
CA GLY A 56 -1.77 -1.48 23.91
C GLY A 56 -2.37 -0.69 25.06
N GLY A 57 -1.96 0.57 25.19
CA GLY A 57 -2.39 1.49 26.25
C GLY A 57 -1.47 1.52 27.48
N THR A 58 -1.86 2.32 28.48
CA THR A 58 -1.08 2.55 29.71
C THR A 58 -0.82 1.29 30.52
N GLY A 59 -1.69 0.28 30.40
CA GLY A 59 -1.56 -1.05 31.00
C GLY A 59 -1.10 -2.14 30.04
N SER A 60 -0.29 -1.81 29.03
CA SER A 60 0.26 -2.81 28.10
C SER A 60 1.15 -3.83 28.82
N ASP A 61 0.92 -5.09 28.48
CA ASP A 61 1.64 -6.23 29.04
C ASP A 61 3.03 -6.41 28.38
N PRO A 62 3.95 -7.13 29.03
CA PRO A 62 5.19 -7.56 28.40
C PRO A 62 4.96 -8.67 27.37
N VAL A 63 5.88 -8.81 26.42
CA VAL A 63 5.86 -9.88 25.39
C VAL A 63 5.74 -11.28 26.02
N GLU A 64 6.34 -11.48 27.20
CA GLU A 64 6.26 -12.72 27.97
C GLU A 64 4.83 -13.27 28.13
N LYS A 65 3.82 -12.39 28.23
CA LYS A 65 2.45 -12.82 28.49
C LYS A 65 1.89 -13.73 27.38
N PHE A 66 2.37 -13.58 26.15
CA PHE A 66 2.04 -14.50 25.06
C PHE A 66 2.60 -15.92 25.28
N PHE A 67 3.69 -16.06 26.03
CA PHE A 67 4.41 -17.33 26.17
C PHE A 67 4.16 -18.04 27.50
N GLN A 68 3.17 -17.60 28.27
CA GLN A 68 2.78 -18.27 29.52
C GLN A 68 2.16 -19.64 29.30
N THR A 69 1.45 -19.83 28.17
CA THR A 69 0.83 -21.10 27.79
C THR A 69 1.13 -21.45 26.34
N SER A 70 1.04 -22.73 25.97
CA SER A 70 1.19 -23.16 24.56
C SER A 70 0.13 -22.54 23.65
N ASP A 71 -1.09 -22.40 24.14
CA ASP A 71 -2.23 -21.87 23.39
C ASP A 71 -2.07 -20.38 23.13
N SER A 72 -1.67 -19.59 24.13
CA SER A 72 -1.40 -18.16 23.97
C SER A 72 -0.22 -17.88 23.04
N ALA A 73 0.79 -18.77 23.00
CA ALA A 73 1.96 -18.60 22.14
C ALA A 73 1.59 -18.71 20.65
N ALA A 74 0.50 -19.40 20.33
CA ALA A 74 -0.01 -19.50 18.97
C ALA A 74 -0.59 -18.16 18.46
N LEU A 75 -0.93 -17.21 19.34
CA LEU A 75 -1.46 -15.89 18.97
C LEU A 75 -0.37 -14.90 18.54
N PHE A 76 0.87 -15.10 18.98
CA PHE A 76 1.96 -14.15 18.78
C PHE A 76 2.30 -13.86 17.30
N PRO A 77 2.33 -14.85 16.38
CA PRO A 77 2.59 -14.55 14.97
C PRO A 77 1.52 -13.66 14.33
N GLU A 78 0.24 -13.92 14.61
CA GLU A 78 -0.87 -13.07 14.14
C GLU A 78 -0.81 -11.66 14.73
N TYR A 79 -0.41 -11.52 16.00
CA TYR A 79 -0.14 -10.20 16.60
C TYR A 79 0.88 -9.42 15.77
N VAL A 80 2.01 -10.06 15.42
CA VAL A 80 3.07 -9.44 14.62
C VAL A 80 2.53 -9.05 13.24
N SER A 81 1.83 -9.96 12.55
CA SER A 81 1.23 -9.69 11.24
C SER A 81 0.28 -8.49 11.26
N ARG A 82 -0.57 -8.38 12.29
CA ARG A 82 -1.52 -7.28 12.47
C ARG A 82 -0.83 -5.96 12.74
N ALA A 83 0.17 -5.93 13.63
CA ALA A 83 0.93 -4.72 13.93
C ALA A 83 1.65 -4.20 12.68
N VAL A 84 2.22 -5.10 11.88
CA VAL A 84 2.90 -4.74 10.63
C VAL A 84 1.90 -4.29 9.57
N ARG A 85 0.76 -4.98 9.40
CA ARG A 85 -0.31 -4.58 8.48
C ARG A 85 -0.83 -3.18 8.79
N GLN A 86 -1.05 -2.89 10.07
CA GLN A 86 -1.43 -1.54 10.51
C GLN A 86 -0.34 -0.51 10.19
N GLY A 87 0.93 -0.90 10.26
CA GLY A 87 2.06 -0.06 9.84
C GLY A 87 2.06 0.23 8.34
N ILE A 88 1.74 -0.79 7.52
CA ILE A 88 1.59 -0.66 6.06
C ILE A 88 0.44 0.30 5.77
N GLU A 89 -0.77 0.03 6.27
CA GLU A 89 -1.98 0.83 6.01
C GLU A 89 -1.83 2.31 6.41
N ARG A 90 -1.09 2.61 7.48
CA ARG A 90 -0.85 4.00 7.91
C ARG A 90 0.07 4.78 6.98
N ALA A 91 1.00 4.10 6.31
CA ALA A 91 1.97 4.71 5.41
C ALA A 91 1.62 4.49 3.94
N ASP A 92 0.50 3.82 3.65
CA ASP A 92 0.13 3.40 2.30
C ASP A 92 -0.40 4.58 1.49
N LEU A 93 0.35 4.95 0.46
CA LEU A 93 -0.04 5.96 -0.53
C LEU A 93 -0.53 5.33 -1.83
N LEU A 94 -0.38 4.00 -2.01
CA LEU A 94 -0.72 3.28 -3.24
C LEU A 94 -2.20 3.40 -3.63
N PRO A 95 -3.19 3.40 -2.71
CA PRO A 95 -4.59 3.62 -3.08
C PRO A 95 -4.87 4.99 -3.72
N GLY A 96 -3.96 5.95 -3.55
CA GLY A 96 -4.02 7.24 -4.22
C GLY A 96 -3.45 7.24 -5.64
N ILE A 97 -2.79 6.17 -6.06
CA ILE A 97 -1.97 6.10 -7.27
C ILE A 97 -2.44 4.98 -8.22
N VAL A 98 -2.92 3.88 -7.65
CA VAL A 98 -3.31 2.67 -8.36
C VAL A 98 -4.80 2.70 -8.69
N ALA A 99 -5.15 2.30 -9.92
CA ALA A 99 -6.52 2.16 -10.41
C ALA A 99 -7.20 0.90 -9.86
N THR A 100 -6.51 -0.24 -9.96
CA THR A 100 -7.04 -1.55 -9.58
C THR A 100 -5.98 -2.42 -8.93
N VAL A 101 -6.40 -3.20 -7.92
CA VAL A 101 -5.56 -4.21 -7.26
C VAL A 101 -6.00 -5.59 -7.70
N THR A 102 -5.14 -6.30 -8.42
CA THR A 102 -5.38 -7.67 -8.89
C THR A 102 -4.67 -8.66 -7.97
N LYS A 103 -5.44 -9.53 -7.31
CA LYS A 103 -4.89 -10.60 -6.48
C LYS A 103 -4.65 -11.85 -7.31
N ILE A 104 -3.44 -12.37 -7.25
CA ILE A 104 -3.04 -13.58 -7.99
C ILE A 104 -2.52 -14.66 -7.04
N ASN A 105 -2.67 -15.91 -7.46
CA ASN A 105 -2.12 -17.09 -6.77
C ASN A 105 -0.94 -17.72 -7.54
N SER A 106 -0.40 -17.01 -8.54
CA SER A 106 0.72 -17.43 -9.38
C SER A 106 1.85 -16.39 -9.29
N MET A 107 3.07 -16.79 -9.64
CA MET A 107 4.21 -15.87 -9.80
C MET A 107 4.20 -15.15 -11.15
N ASP A 108 3.48 -15.70 -12.12
CA ASP A 108 3.38 -15.16 -13.46
C ASP A 108 2.03 -14.48 -13.66
N TYR A 109 2.05 -13.21 -14.05
CA TYR A 109 0.86 -12.46 -14.43
C TYR A 109 1.16 -11.56 -15.62
N ARG A 110 0.20 -11.53 -16.55
CA ARG A 110 0.19 -10.64 -17.70
C ARG A 110 -1.03 -9.75 -17.58
N THR A 111 -0.80 -8.45 -17.58
CA THR A 111 -1.91 -7.49 -17.55
C THR A 111 -2.59 -7.44 -18.92
N ILE A 112 -3.82 -6.93 -18.93
CA ILE A 112 -4.54 -6.61 -20.15
C ILE A 112 -4.22 -5.18 -20.54
N THR A 113 -4.01 -4.96 -21.83
CA THR A 113 -3.87 -3.62 -22.39
C THR A 113 -4.81 -3.46 -23.56
N SER A 114 -5.29 -2.24 -23.73
CA SER A 114 -6.08 -1.82 -24.86
C SER A 114 -5.66 -0.41 -25.17
N ASP A 115 -4.68 -0.23 -26.05
CA ASP A 115 -4.36 1.09 -26.59
C ASP A 115 -4.92 1.21 -28.02
N PRO A 116 -6.21 1.61 -28.16
CA PRO A 116 -6.77 1.90 -29.46
C PRO A 116 -6.01 3.06 -30.10
N LEU A 117 -5.83 3.01 -31.43
CA LEU A 117 -5.25 4.12 -32.17
C LEU A 117 -6.10 5.39 -31.93
N PRO A 118 -5.53 6.61 -32.05
CA PRO A 118 -6.29 7.84 -31.84
C PRO A 118 -7.60 7.91 -32.65
N GLN A 119 -7.60 7.33 -33.86
CA GLN A 119 -8.78 7.23 -34.73
C GLN A 119 -9.86 6.26 -34.21
N ASP A 120 -9.47 5.21 -33.48
CA ASP A 120 -10.39 4.25 -32.86
C ASP A 120 -10.96 4.75 -31.52
N LYS A 121 -10.33 5.79 -30.93
CA LYS A 121 -10.81 6.47 -29.71
C LYS A 121 -11.93 7.47 -30.02
N GLU A 122 -11.94 8.01 -31.24
CA GLU A 122 -13.02 8.86 -31.73
C GLU A 122 -14.23 7.98 -32.10
N LEU A 123 -15.19 7.88 -31.19
CA LEU A 123 -16.47 7.20 -31.41
C LEU A 123 -17.33 7.99 -32.41
N LEU A 124 -16.99 7.87 -33.69
CA LEU A 124 -17.70 8.55 -34.77
C LEU A 124 -19.14 8.03 -34.89
N PRO A 125 -20.12 8.90 -35.23
CA PRO A 125 -21.50 8.47 -35.43
C PRO A 125 -21.58 7.49 -36.59
N VAL A 126 -22.04 6.28 -36.31
CA VAL A 126 -22.16 5.19 -37.29
C VAL A 126 -23.52 5.31 -37.99
N ALA A 127 -23.52 5.35 -39.33
CA ALA A 127 -24.74 5.35 -40.11
C ALA A 127 -25.48 4.00 -39.97
N GLU A 128 -26.80 4.00 -40.15
CA GLU A 128 -27.61 2.78 -40.08
C GLU A 128 -27.10 1.73 -41.08
N GLY A 129 -26.65 0.58 -40.58
CA GLY A 129 -26.08 -0.53 -41.37
C GLY A 129 -24.55 -0.53 -41.54
N ALA A 130 -23.84 0.47 -41.04
CA ALA A 130 -22.37 0.48 -41.04
C ALA A 130 -21.77 -0.30 -39.85
N GLU A 131 -20.58 -0.85 -40.04
CA GLU A 131 -19.86 -1.63 -39.02
C GLU A 131 -19.39 -0.70 -37.88
N ILE A 132 -19.72 -1.08 -36.64
CA ILE A 132 -19.33 -0.32 -35.44
C ILE A 132 -17.82 -0.52 -35.20
N PRO A 133 -17.05 0.55 -34.94
CA PRO A 133 -15.63 0.43 -34.64
C PRO A 133 -15.39 -0.52 -33.46
N ARG A 134 -14.46 -1.46 -33.62
CA ARG A 134 -14.14 -2.48 -32.63
C ARG A 134 -12.91 -2.07 -31.82
N THR A 135 -13.00 -2.13 -30.50
CA THR A 135 -11.83 -2.00 -29.61
C THR A 135 -11.33 -3.39 -29.24
N VAL A 136 -10.07 -3.70 -29.56
CA VAL A 136 -9.48 -5.02 -29.26
C VAL A 136 -8.67 -4.94 -27.98
N VAL A 137 -9.12 -5.64 -26.94
CA VAL A 137 -8.36 -5.83 -25.70
C VAL A 137 -7.43 -7.04 -25.88
N LYS A 138 -6.14 -6.87 -25.61
CA LYS A 138 -5.14 -7.95 -25.70
C LYS A 138 -4.41 -8.10 -24.37
N THR A 139 -3.93 -9.30 -24.07
CA THR A 139 -2.95 -9.49 -23.00
C THR A 139 -1.60 -8.93 -23.44
N GLN A 140 -0.88 -8.26 -22.55
CA GLN A 140 0.49 -7.84 -22.82
C GLN A 140 1.41 -9.05 -23.04
N GLU A 141 2.47 -8.85 -23.83
CA GLU A 141 3.46 -9.89 -24.10
C GLU A 141 4.41 -10.09 -22.91
N ASN A 142 4.76 -9.00 -22.21
CA ASN A 142 5.67 -9.04 -21.07
C ASN A 142 4.96 -9.38 -19.76
N LEU A 143 5.69 -10.07 -18.90
CA LEU A 143 5.26 -10.42 -17.55
C LEU A 143 5.47 -9.25 -16.60
N VAL A 144 4.50 -9.03 -15.72
CA VAL A 144 4.64 -8.07 -14.62
C VAL A 144 5.67 -8.61 -13.63
N ARG A 145 6.75 -7.83 -13.40
CA ARG A 145 7.80 -8.23 -12.45
C ARG A 145 7.29 -8.07 -11.02
N LEU A 146 7.17 -9.19 -10.32
CA LEU A 146 6.80 -9.21 -8.91
C LEU A 146 8.07 -9.08 -8.04
N HIS A 147 8.07 -8.14 -7.10
CA HIS A 147 9.13 -7.95 -6.13
C HIS A 147 8.69 -8.43 -4.76
N LYS A 148 9.51 -9.30 -4.14
CA LYS A 148 9.32 -9.72 -2.75
C LYS A 148 9.99 -8.70 -1.83
N ARG A 149 9.19 -7.91 -1.12
CA ARG A 149 9.65 -6.94 -0.13
C ARG A 149 9.37 -7.49 1.27
N GLY A 150 10.38 -7.51 2.13
CA GLY A 150 10.23 -8.06 3.47
C GLY A 150 11.40 -7.77 4.37
N ARG A 151 11.22 -8.01 5.67
CA ARG A 151 12.26 -7.85 6.67
C ARG A 151 12.18 -8.96 7.70
N MET A 152 13.32 -9.52 8.04
CA MET A 152 13.44 -10.47 9.15
C MET A 152 13.78 -9.71 10.43
N LEU A 153 12.97 -9.89 11.45
CA LEU A 153 13.26 -9.48 12.80
C LEU A 153 14.05 -10.61 13.47
N VAL A 154 15.23 -10.27 13.97
CA VAL A 154 16.10 -11.18 14.73
C VAL A 154 16.37 -10.54 16.07
N ALA A 155 15.91 -11.17 17.14
CA ALA A 155 16.21 -10.74 18.50
C ALA A 155 16.33 -11.96 19.42
N SER A 156 17.09 -11.82 20.51
CA SER A 156 17.10 -12.83 21.56
C SER A 156 15.79 -12.78 22.34
N TYR A 157 15.31 -13.96 22.74
CA TYR A 157 14.09 -14.08 23.53
C TYR A 157 14.18 -13.27 24.83
N GLU A 158 15.33 -13.30 25.51
CA GLU A 158 15.57 -12.52 26.73
C GLU A 158 15.43 -11.01 26.53
N ALA A 159 15.86 -10.50 25.36
CA ALA A 159 15.76 -9.08 25.04
C ALA A 159 14.32 -8.64 24.75
N LEU A 160 13.47 -9.54 24.23
CA LEU A 160 12.07 -9.23 23.93
C LEU A 160 11.13 -9.49 25.09
N ARG A 161 11.38 -10.52 25.91
CA ARG A 161 10.48 -11.02 26.97
C ARG A 161 9.96 -9.91 27.88
N PHE A 162 10.84 -9.03 28.34
CA PHE A 162 10.53 -7.97 29.30
C PHE A 162 10.14 -6.64 28.65
N GLN A 163 10.14 -6.55 27.32
CA GLN A 163 9.71 -5.34 26.64
C GLN A 163 8.20 -5.24 26.61
N LYS A 164 7.69 -4.02 26.81
CA LYS A 164 6.26 -3.75 26.66
C LYS A 164 5.83 -3.96 25.22
N LEU A 165 4.66 -4.58 25.05
CA LEU A 165 4.06 -4.82 23.75
C LEU A 165 3.83 -3.54 22.95
N ASP A 166 3.58 -2.41 23.62
CA ASP A 166 3.37 -1.13 22.95
C ASP A 166 4.64 -0.62 22.24
N LEU A 167 5.79 -0.64 22.93
CA LEU A 167 7.08 -0.27 22.32
C LEU A 167 7.43 -1.21 21.17
N PHE A 168 7.20 -2.51 21.36
CA PHE A 168 7.42 -3.49 20.31
C PHE A 168 6.46 -3.30 19.12
N THR A 169 5.21 -2.89 19.36
CA THR A 169 4.26 -2.55 18.29
C THR A 169 4.77 -1.38 17.45
N VAL A 170 5.39 -0.37 18.06
CA VAL A 170 5.95 0.77 17.32
C VAL A 170 7.02 0.32 16.34
N THR A 171 7.93 -0.57 16.75
CA THR A 171 8.98 -1.08 15.85
C THR A 171 8.39 -1.94 14.73
N LEU A 172 7.39 -2.76 15.01
CA LEU A 172 6.67 -3.56 14.00
C LEU A 172 5.90 -2.69 13.00
N ARG A 173 5.21 -1.64 13.47
CA ARG A 173 4.55 -0.66 12.60
C ARG A 173 5.56 0.05 11.70
N GLN A 174 6.72 0.39 12.24
CA GLN A 174 7.79 1.02 11.45
C GLN A 174 8.33 0.08 10.36
N ILE A 175 8.44 -1.23 10.63
CA ILE A 175 8.76 -2.24 9.61
C ILE A 175 7.71 -2.25 8.50
N GLY A 176 6.42 -2.21 8.86
CA GLY A 176 5.33 -2.10 7.90
C GLY A 176 5.43 -0.83 7.03
N ALA A 177 5.73 0.31 7.65
CA ALA A 177 5.92 1.57 6.94
C ALA A 177 7.09 1.51 5.93
N TYR A 178 8.19 0.81 6.26
CA TYR A 178 9.29 0.60 5.31
C TYR A 178 8.88 -0.27 4.13
N ILE A 179 8.05 -1.30 4.34
CA ILE A 179 7.52 -2.15 3.26
C ILE A 179 6.64 -1.31 2.33
N ALA A 180 5.72 -0.52 2.87
CA ALA A 180 4.85 0.36 2.08
C ALA A 180 5.66 1.37 1.25
N ARG A 181 6.69 1.99 1.84
CA ARG A 181 7.59 2.91 1.11
C ARG A 181 8.34 2.21 -0.01
N ALA A 182 8.87 1.01 0.24
CA ALA A 182 9.56 0.26 -0.82
C ALA A 182 8.61 -0.14 -1.97
N GLN A 183 7.35 -0.45 -1.68
CA GLN A 183 6.34 -0.71 -2.72
C GLN A 183 5.98 0.56 -3.49
N LEU A 184 5.91 1.71 -2.82
CA LEU A 184 5.75 3.01 -3.48
C LEU A 184 6.91 3.31 -4.43
N ASP A 185 8.15 3.03 -4.00
CA ASP A 185 9.34 3.21 -4.84
C ASP A 185 9.27 2.31 -6.08
N ASP A 186 8.85 1.06 -5.92
CA ASP A 186 8.64 0.14 -7.04
C ASP A 186 7.58 0.68 -8.01
N ALA A 187 6.46 1.23 -7.51
CA ALA A 187 5.44 1.86 -8.35
C ALA A 187 5.97 3.08 -9.10
N VAL A 188 6.73 3.95 -8.44
CA VAL A 188 7.32 5.16 -9.04
C VAL A 188 8.35 4.81 -10.10
N ASN A 189 9.19 3.80 -9.86
CA ASN A 189 10.14 3.32 -10.85
C ASN A 189 9.43 2.79 -12.10
N VAL A 190 8.34 2.04 -11.94
CA VAL A 190 7.51 1.58 -13.08
C VAL A 190 6.87 2.75 -13.81
N LEU A 191 6.46 3.82 -13.12
CA LEU A 191 5.96 5.03 -13.78
C LEU A 191 7.05 5.70 -14.63
N LEU A 192 8.26 5.85 -14.10
CA LEU A 192 9.37 6.57 -14.74
C LEU A 192 10.04 5.75 -15.84
N ASP A 193 10.49 4.53 -15.52
CA ASP A 193 11.31 3.69 -16.40
C ASP A 193 10.46 2.75 -17.26
N GLY A 194 9.16 2.62 -16.95
CA GLY A 194 8.25 1.69 -17.60
C GLY A 194 8.23 0.30 -16.97
N ASP A 195 7.28 -0.53 -17.41
CA ASP A 195 7.09 -1.91 -16.93
C ASP A 195 7.80 -2.97 -17.81
N GLY A 196 8.66 -2.52 -18.72
CA GLY A 196 9.36 -3.38 -19.70
C GLY A 196 8.69 -3.46 -21.07
N ASN A 197 7.59 -2.74 -21.30
CA ASN A 197 6.93 -2.60 -22.60
C ASN A 197 7.25 -1.28 -23.32
N ASP A 198 8.44 -0.71 -23.13
CA ASP A 198 8.83 0.59 -23.71
C ASP A 198 7.81 1.72 -23.45
N ASN A 199 7.23 1.75 -22.25
CA ASN A 199 6.20 2.71 -21.85
C ASN A 199 6.61 3.67 -20.70
N PRO A 200 7.83 4.23 -20.68
CA PRO A 200 8.22 5.20 -19.65
C PRO A 200 7.29 6.41 -19.68
N ALA A 201 7.06 7.04 -18.53
CA ALA A 201 6.31 8.30 -18.50
C ALA A 201 7.08 9.34 -19.34
N PRO A 202 6.43 10.00 -20.31
CA PRO A 202 7.07 11.04 -21.07
C PRO A 202 7.55 12.15 -20.12
N ALA A 203 8.86 12.38 -20.11
CA ALA A 203 9.49 13.39 -19.28
C ALA A 203 9.55 14.72 -20.04
N THR A 204 9.09 15.79 -19.39
CA THR A 204 9.27 17.17 -19.87
C THR A 204 10.30 17.84 -18.99
N ASP A 205 11.46 18.17 -19.56
CA ASP A 205 12.50 18.92 -18.86
C ASP A 205 12.21 20.42 -18.95
N VAL A 206 12.00 21.04 -17.80
CA VAL A 206 11.84 22.49 -17.70
C VAL A 206 13.16 23.12 -17.25
N THR A 207 13.65 24.07 -18.04
CA THR A 207 14.82 24.87 -17.70
C THR A 207 14.44 25.96 -16.70
N GLY A 208 14.96 25.89 -15.48
CA GLY A 208 14.73 26.88 -14.41
C GLY A 208 13.69 26.45 -13.36
N ALA A 209 13.37 27.38 -12.45
CA ALA A 209 12.46 27.14 -11.33
C ALA A 209 11.05 26.72 -11.77
N LEU A 210 10.39 25.94 -10.92
CA LEU A 210 9.00 25.54 -11.12
C LEU A 210 8.10 26.79 -11.11
N SER A 211 7.37 27.02 -12.20
CA SER A 211 6.37 28.08 -12.30
C SER A 211 4.96 27.50 -12.37
N TYR A 212 3.94 28.30 -12.03
CA TYR A 212 2.54 27.90 -12.17
C TYR A 212 2.19 27.50 -13.62
N GLN A 213 2.80 28.16 -14.62
CA GLN A 213 2.61 27.81 -16.03
C GLN A 213 3.05 26.39 -16.36
N ASN A 214 4.10 25.87 -15.68
CA ASN A 214 4.55 24.48 -15.85
C ASN A 214 3.54 23.47 -15.29
N MET A 215 2.80 23.85 -14.24
CA MET A 215 1.74 23.00 -13.69
C MET A 215 0.52 22.96 -14.61
N VAL A 216 0.18 24.11 -15.22
CA VAL A 216 -0.89 24.18 -16.22
C VAL A 216 -0.51 23.43 -17.49
N SER A 217 0.75 23.50 -17.94
CA SER A 217 1.23 22.73 -19.09
C SER A 217 1.17 21.24 -18.83
N LEU A 218 1.55 20.79 -17.62
CA LEU A 218 1.37 19.40 -17.18
C LEU A 218 -0.11 18.99 -17.24
N TRP A 219 -1.02 19.81 -16.71
CA TRP A 219 -2.46 19.55 -16.76
C TRP A 219 -2.97 19.40 -18.20
N SER A 220 -2.54 20.29 -19.11
CA SER A 220 -2.92 20.21 -20.52
C SER A 220 -2.31 18.99 -21.24
N ALA A 221 -1.10 18.57 -20.87
CA ALA A 221 -0.39 17.46 -21.50
C ALA A 221 -0.96 16.08 -21.13
N LEU A 222 -1.82 16.00 -20.10
CA LEU A 222 -2.52 14.78 -19.72
C LEU A 222 -3.81 14.54 -20.53
N GLN A 223 -4.31 15.51 -21.32
CA GLN A 223 -5.50 15.28 -22.16
C GLN A 223 -5.31 14.04 -23.06
N PRO A 224 -6.28 13.11 -23.11
CA PRO A 224 -7.68 13.18 -22.64
C PRO A 224 -7.92 12.76 -21.17
N TYR A 225 -6.89 12.43 -20.40
CA TYR A 225 -6.98 11.99 -19.00
C TYR A 225 -7.02 13.16 -18.01
N GLU A 226 -7.58 12.93 -16.83
CA GLU A 226 -7.70 13.95 -15.77
C GLU A 226 -6.52 13.90 -14.80
N LEU A 227 -5.85 15.04 -14.61
CA LEU A 227 -4.81 15.17 -13.58
C LEU A 227 -5.45 15.19 -12.18
N ASN A 228 -5.46 14.03 -11.51
CA ASN A 228 -6.07 13.90 -10.18
C ASN A 228 -5.04 13.68 -9.07
N THR A 229 -3.82 13.25 -9.41
CA THR A 229 -2.78 12.95 -8.42
C THR A 229 -1.45 13.46 -8.93
N ILE A 230 -0.71 14.11 -8.04
CA ILE A 230 0.64 14.59 -8.29
C ILE A 230 1.58 13.96 -7.27
N LEU A 231 2.60 13.26 -7.76
CA LEU A 231 3.71 12.78 -6.94
C LEU A 231 4.84 13.80 -7.02
N ALA A 232 5.27 14.32 -5.89
CA ALA A 232 6.34 15.31 -5.84
C ALA A 232 7.43 14.86 -4.87
N SER A 233 8.69 15.11 -5.26
CA SER A 233 9.83 14.97 -4.36
C SER A 233 9.80 16.03 -3.26
N THR A 234 10.59 15.86 -2.19
CA THR A 234 10.70 16.85 -1.11
C THR A 234 11.00 18.28 -1.63
N PRO A 235 12.02 18.52 -2.47
CA PRO A 235 12.27 19.86 -2.99
C PRO A 235 11.11 20.36 -3.86
N ALA A 236 10.45 19.48 -4.61
CA ALA A 236 9.29 19.87 -5.41
C ALA A 236 8.06 20.25 -4.58
N VAL A 237 7.83 19.61 -3.44
CA VAL A 237 6.79 20.05 -2.51
C VAL A 237 7.13 21.41 -1.91
N GLU A 238 8.38 21.65 -1.53
CA GLU A 238 8.83 22.95 -1.02
C GLU A 238 8.63 24.07 -2.05
N ASP A 239 9.03 23.83 -3.30
CA ASP A 239 8.87 24.80 -4.39
C ASP A 239 7.39 25.10 -4.68
N ILE A 240 6.52 24.07 -4.71
CA ILE A 240 5.08 24.24 -4.92
C ILE A 240 4.45 25.07 -3.79
N LEU A 241 4.84 24.82 -2.54
CA LEU A 241 4.32 25.57 -1.39
C LEU A 241 4.82 27.01 -1.37
N ASN A 242 5.98 27.29 -1.98
CA ASN A 242 6.56 28.62 -2.08
C ASN A 242 6.04 29.44 -3.28
N LEU A 243 5.26 28.84 -4.19
CA LEU A 243 4.63 29.56 -5.29
C LEU A 243 3.63 30.59 -4.77
N LYS A 244 3.67 31.82 -5.30
CA LYS A 244 2.82 32.92 -4.86
C LYS A 244 1.33 32.62 -5.05
N GLU A 245 1.00 31.84 -6.06
CA GLU A 245 -0.36 31.40 -6.37
C GLU A 245 -0.90 30.37 -5.36
N PHE A 246 -0.02 29.69 -4.61
CA PHE A 246 -0.39 28.74 -3.55
C PHE A 246 -0.28 29.32 -2.14
N GLN A 247 0.36 30.49 -1.99
CA GLN A 247 0.43 31.28 -0.75
C GLN A 247 -0.86 32.10 -0.52
N ASP A 248 -2.04 31.53 -0.77
CA ASP A 248 -3.30 32.17 -0.43
C ASP A 248 -3.64 31.93 1.06
N SER A 249 -4.21 32.95 1.69
CA SER A 249 -4.76 32.92 3.05
C SER A 249 -5.74 31.76 3.29
N ALA A 250 -6.53 31.38 2.29
CA ALA A 250 -7.44 30.23 2.36
C ALA A 250 -6.71 28.88 2.37
N ALA A 251 -5.69 28.71 1.51
CA ALA A 251 -4.86 27.52 1.48
C ALA A 251 -4.03 27.37 2.78
N GLY A 252 -3.55 28.48 3.34
CA GLY A 252 -2.90 28.51 4.65
C GLY A 252 -3.83 28.12 5.79
N LEU A 253 -5.09 28.54 5.76
CA LEU A 253 -6.10 28.21 6.78
C LEU A 253 -6.47 26.72 6.74
N ASP A 254 -6.66 26.15 5.56
CA ASP A 254 -6.93 24.72 5.38
C ASP A 254 -5.72 23.86 5.78
N PHE A 255 -4.49 24.30 5.47
CA PHE A 255 -3.27 23.61 5.91
C PHE A 255 -3.12 23.64 7.43
N GLN A 256 -3.35 24.78 8.08
CA GLN A 256 -3.29 24.91 9.54
C GLN A 256 -4.43 24.14 10.25
N GLY A 257 -5.63 24.09 9.65
CA GLY A 257 -6.79 23.43 10.23
C GLY A 257 -6.83 21.91 10.02
N THR A 258 -6.38 21.42 8.88
CA THR A 258 -6.51 20.00 8.49
C THR A 258 -5.18 19.26 8.39
N GLY A 259 -4.04 19.98 8.37
CA GLY A 259 -2.72 19.41 8.13
C GLY A 259 -2.51 18.84 6.73
N ARG A 260 -3.46 19.04 5.81
CA ARG A 260 -3.38 18.57 4.42
C ARG A 260 -2.80 19.67 3.53
N LEU A 261 -1.83 19.31 2.69
CA LEU A 261 -1.24 20.20 1.71
C LEU A 261 -2.31 20.75 0.75
N ALA A 262 -2.11 22.00 0.30
CA ALA A 262 -2.94 22.59 -0.73
C ALA A 262 -2.93 21.70 -1.99
N THR A 263 -4.10 21.49 -2.60
CA THR A 263 -4.26 20.65 -3.79
C THR A 263 -4.06 21.47 -5.06
N PRO A 264 -2.90 21.41 -5.72
CA PRO A 264 -2.68 22.14 -6.95
C PRO A 264 -3.63 21.67 -8.05
N LEU A 265 -4.38 22.61 -8.64
CA LEU A 265 -5.30 22.35 -9.76
C LEU A 265 -6.35 21.26 -9.47
N GLY A 266 -6.71 21.07 -8.19
CA GLY A 266 -7.66 20.01 -7.77
C GLY A 266 -7.04 18.60 -7.69
N ALA A 267 -5.75 18.46 -7.98
CA ALA A 267 -5.02 17.20 -7.84
C ALA A 267 -4.50 17.00 -6.41
N LYS A 268 -4.56 15.75 -5.93
CA LYS A 268 -4.00 15.36 -4.64
C LYS A 268 -2.47 15.35 -4.72
N LEU A 269 -1.82 16.25 -3.97
CA LEU A 269 -0.37 16.28 -3.84
C LEU A 269 0.09 15.21 -2.84
N LEU A 270 0.85 14.23 -3.32
CA LEU A 270 1.46 13.18 -2.52
C LEU A 270 2.97 13.39 -2.45
N HIS A 271 3.49 13.48 -1.23
CA HIS A 271 4.91 13.59 -0.98
C HIS A 271 5.58 12.22 -1.10
N VAL A 272 6.56 12.11 -2.00
CA VAL A 272 7.34 10.90 -2.23
C VAL A 272 8.82 11.20 -1.93
N PRO A 273 9.32 10.87 -0.72
CA PRO A 273 10.69 11.20 -0.32
C PRO A 273 11.78 10.51 -1.14
N SER A 274 11.46 9.37 -1.76
CA SER A 274 12.38 8.54 -2.53
C SER A 274 12.63 9.05 -3.94
N LEU A 275 11.81 9.96 -4.45
CA LEU A 275 12.00 10.57 -5.76
C LEU A 275 13.20 11.51 -5.69
N SER A 276 14.24 11.21 -6.48
CA SER A 276 15.47 12.01 -6.49
C SER A 276 15.33 13.28 -7.34
N GLY A 277 15.93 14.35 -6.85
CA GLY A 277 15.96 15.66 -7.52
C GLY A 277 14.62 16.40 -7.49
N SER A 278 14.54 17.49 -8.24
CA SER A 278 13.35 18.32 -8.39
C SER A 278 12.47 17.76 -9.50
N ARG A 279 11.62 16.79 -9.14
CA ARG A 279 10.78 16.03 -10.07
C ARG A 279 9.34 15.96 -9.58
N LEU A 280 8.45 15.96 -10.55
CA LEU A 280 7.02 15.90 -10.35
C LEU A 280 6.39 14.94 -11.36
N ILE A 281 5.46 14.11 -10.92
CA ILE A 281 4.75 13.16 -11.77
C ILE A 281 3.27 13.47 -11.66
N GLY A 282 2.67 13.89 -12.77
CA GLY A 282 1.22 14.04 -12.89
C GLY A 282 0.63 12.75 -13.43
N LEU A 283 -0.39 12.22 -12.74
CA LEU A 283 -1.05 10.98 -13.16
C LEU A 283 -2.56 11.02 -12.93
N ASP A 284 -3.26 10.23 -13.75
CA ASP A 284 -4.65 9.86 -13.53
C ASP A 284 -4.71 8.51 -12.79
N LYS A 285 -5.04 8.55 -11.50
CA LYS A 285 -5.14 7.35 -10.64
C LYS A 285 -6.10 6.29 -11.18
N ASN A 286 -7.11 6.66 -11.97
CA ASN A 286 -8.12 5.72 -12.47
C ASN A 286 -7.61 4.91 -13.67
N CYS A 287 -6.54 5.38 -14.31
CA CYS A 287 -6.06 4.85 -15.59
C CYS A 287 -4.54 4.57 -15.60
N ALA A 288 -3.78 5.04 -14.62
CA ALA A 288 -2.32 5.01 -14.69
C ALA A 288 -1.70 3.64 -14.38
N LEU A 289 -2.09 3.01 -13.26
CA LEU A 289 -1.38 1.86 -12.71
C LEU A 289 -2.31 0.75 -12.22
N GLU A 290 -1.92 -0.48 -12.50
CA GLU A 290 -2.44 -1.69 -11.86
C GLU A 290 -1.42 -2.19 -10.82
N MET A 291 -1.89 -2.54 -9.63
CA MET A 291 -1.08 -3.25 -8.63
C MET A 291 -1.45 -4.73 -8.67
N VAL A 292 -0.44 -5.58 -8.82
CA VAL A 292 -0.57 -7.03 -8.84
C VAL A 292 0.00 -7.57 -7.54
N GLN A 293 -0.84 -8.19 -6.71
CA GLN A 293 -0.44 -8.71 -5.41
C GLN A 293 -0.54 -10.24 -5.38
N ALA A 294 0.56 -10.91 -5.05
CA ALA A 294 0.59 -12.35 -4.88
C ALA A 294 0.50 -12.71 -3.38
N GLY A 295 -0.69 -13.18 -2.97
CA GLY A 295 -1.01 -13.46 -1.58
C GLY A 295 -1.15 -12.21 -0.70
N ASP A 296 -1.50 -12.43 0.57
CA ASP A 296 -1.54 -11.36 1.57
C ASP A 296 -0.15 -11.21 2.25
N VAL A 297 -0.04 -10.40 3.30
CA VAL A 297 1.18 -10.28 4.10
C VAL A 297 1.53 -11.63 4.73
N LEU A 298 2.62 -12.24 4.29
CA LEU A 298 3.14 -13.50 4.81
C LEU A 298 4.02 -13.20 6.03
N THR A 299 3.72 -13.85 7.16
CA THR A 299 4.53 -13.79 8.37
C THR A 299 4.94 -15.20 8.75
N ASP A 300 6.22 -15.48 8.57
CA ASP A 300 6.80 -16.75 9.00
C ASP A 300 7.54 -16.51 10.31
N SER A 301 7.08 -17.16 11.37
CA SER A 301 7.71 -17.12 12.68
C SER A 301 8.34 -18.48 12.99
N ASP A 302 9.63 -18.48 13.28
CA ASP A 302 10.34 -19.66 13.76
C ASP A 302 11.02 -19.38 15.10
N LYS A 303 10.97 -20.39 15.98
CA LYS A 303 11.68 -20.39 17.25
C LYS A 303 12.87 -21.31 17.06
N LEU A 304 14.05 -20.73 16.84
CA LEU A 304 15.29 -21.49 16.80
C LEU A 304 15.66 -21.90 18.22
N ILE A 305 15.31 -23.15 18.55
CA ILE A 305 15.48 -23.77 19.88
C ILE A 305 16.96 -23.68 20.33
N ASP A 306 17.91 -23.86 19.42
CA ASP A 306 19.35 -23.92 19.74
C ASP A 306 19.99 -22.58 20.11
N ARG A 307 19.37 -21.45 19.72
CA ARG A 307 19.96 -20.12 19.94
C ARG A 307 19.10 -19.19 20.78
N GLN A 308 17.95 -19.66 21.26
CA GLN A 308 16.94 -18.83 21.94
C GLN A 308 16.61 -17.54 21.14
N LEU A 309 16.68 -17.63 19.81
CA LEU A 309 16.40 -16.54 18.90
C LEU A 309 14.98 -16.71 18.37
N GLU A 310 14.20 -15.65 18.45
CA GLU A 310 12.95 -15.56 17.72
C GLU A 310 13.22 -14.88 16.38
N ARG A 311 12.84 -15.55 15.30
CA ARG A 311 12.90 -15.01 13.95
C ARG A 311 11.49 -14.87 13.43
N ALA A 312 11.13 -13.66 13.06
CA ALA A 312 9.90 -13.38 12.34
C ALA A 312 10.26 -12.71 11.04
N SER A 313 10.06 -13.38 9.91
CA SER A 313 10.15 -12.75 8.59
C SER A 313 8.77 -12.34 8.15
N ILE A 314 8.60 -11.04 7.89
CA ILE A 314 7.42 -10.54 7.22
C ILE A 314 7.78 -10.24 5.78
N SER A 315 6.97 -10.71 4.83
CA SER A 315 7.15 -10.40 3.42
C SER A 315 5.82 -10.20 2.68
N VAL A 316 5.87 -9.37 1.65
CA VAL A 316 4.78 -9.09 0.72
C VAL A 316 5.36 -9.19 -0.69
N ILE A 317 4.59 -9.77 -1.60
CA ILE A 317 4.95 -9.85 -3.02
C ILE A 317 3.98 -8.96 -3.78
N ALA A 318 4.52 -7.93 -4.43
CA ALA A 318 3.74 -7.02 -5.26
C ALA A 318 4.53 -6.67 -6.53
N GLY A 319 3.81 -6.41 -7.61
CA GLY A 319 4.32 -5.82 -8.84
C GLY A 319 3.37 -4.75 -9.36
N PHE A 320 3.84 -3.94 -10.28
CA PHE A 320 3.07 -2.85 -10.86
C PHE A 320 3.17 -2.89 -12.38
N ALA A 321 2.09 -2.55 -13.05
CA ALA A 321 2.01 -2.45 -14.50
C ALA A 321 1.27 -1.19 -14.91
N LYS A 322 1.66 -0.57 -16.03
CA LYS A 322 0.96 0.61 -16.55
C LYS A 322 -0.19 0.15 -17.45
N ILE A 323 -1.39 0.64 -17.18
CA ILE A 323 -2.57 0.30 -17.97
C ILE A 323 -2.56 1.13 -19.26
N PHE A 324 -2.43 2.45 -19.12
CA PHE A 324 -2.34 3.38 -20.25
C PHE A 324 -1.07 4.24 -20.14
N ALA A 325 -0.20 4.17 -21.14
CA ALA A 325 1.07 4.91 -21.14
C ALA A 325 0.88 6.44 -21.08
N GLY A 326 -0.18 6.95 -21.72
CA GLY A 326 -0.51 8.38 -21.78
C GLY A 326 -1.13 8.98 -20.51
N ALA A 327 -1.52 8.16 -19.53
CA ALA A 327 -2.18 8.60 -18.30
C ALA A 327 -1.19 9.11 -17.23
N CYS A 328 0.11 9.13 -17.53
CA CYS A 328 1.17 9.60 -16.65
C CYS A 328 2.16 10.48 -17.41
N ARG A 329 2.56 11.60 -16.82
CA ARG A 329 3.57 12.52 -17.35
C ARG A 329 4.55 12.89 -16.24
N ALA A 330 5.83 12.84 -16.55
CA ALA A 330 6.89 13.28 -15.64
C ALA A 330 7.37 14.67 -16.03
N VAL A 331 7.69 15.49 -15.05
CA VAL A 331 8.30 16.81 -15.21
C VAL A 331 9.54 16.84 -14.34
N SER A 332 10.69 17.03 -14.96
CA SER A 332 11.95 17.33 -14.29
C SER A 332 12.23 18.82 -14.45
N TYR A 333 12.70 19.46 -13.40
CA TYR A 333 13.17 20.82 -13.51
C TYR A 333 14.48 20.99 -12.74
N THR A 334 15.29 21.94 -13.17
CA THR A 334 16.50 22.33 -12.44
C THR A 334 16.09 23.36 -11.41
N GLY A 335 16.13 22.99 -10.12
CA GLY A 335 16.07 23.99 -9.05
C GLY A 335 17.14 25.05 -9.27
N GLU A 336 16.85 26.29 -8.88
CA GLU A 336 17.89 27.33 -8.79
C GLU A 336 18.97 26.95 -7.78
#